data_AF-A0A2G2GL81-F1
#
_entry.id   AF-A0A2G2GL81-F1
#
_cell.length_a   1.000
_cell.length_b   1.000
_cell.length_c   1.000
_cell.angle_alpha   90.00
_cell.angle_beta   90.00
_cell.angle_gamma   90.00
#
_symmetry.space_group_name_H-M   'P 1'
#
loop_
_entity.id
_entity.type
_entity.pdbx_description
1 polymer ?
#
loop_
_entity_poly.entity_id
_entity_poly.type
_entity_poly.pdbx_seq_one_letter_code
_entity_poly.pdbx_strand_id
1 'polypeptide(L)'
;MIRYKSGNILAEDAEALVNTVNCVGVMGRGIALQFKKVFPDNFKEYAAACKREEVLPGKMFITETGQLTNPRYIINFPTKRHWRGKSRMEDIDSGLASLVAEIRERNIRSIAIPPLGSGLGGLHWNDVRQRIEGALRGFNDVKVIVFEPRGAPEAAKMAHITEVPNMTAGRAALVALIERYLRGLLDPFVTLLEIHKLMYFLQEAGEPLRLTYKQAPRGPYAENLRHVLHKIEGHFVSGYADGGDAPDKQLELVPGALDDANAFLASKNTTTDNLNKVSELVEGFETPFGLELLATVHWVASRGAEPSVDHVIKQTYAWNERKKQFSPRQIELALDILSSRGWLGQGDHQIC
;
A
#
# COMPACT_ATOMS: atom_id res chain seq x y z
N MET A 1 18.95 13.30 -23.35
CA MET A 1 17.98 12.24 -23.74
C MET A 1 17.40 11.62 -22.46
N ILE A 2 16.07 11.56 -22.32
CA ILE A 2 15.41 10.99 -21.13
C ILE A 2 15.13 9.50 -21.36
N ARG A 3 15.52 8.66 -20.40
CA ARG A 3 15.22 7.22 -20.38
C ARG A 3 14.28 6.91 -19.21
N TYR A 4 13.25 6.13 -19.48
CA TYR A 4 12.33 5.65 -18.45
C TYR A 4 12.78 4.28 -17.95
N LYS A 5 12.64 4.03 -16.65
CA LYS A 5 13.02 2.77 -16.02
C LYS A 5 12.07 2.43 -14.87
N SER A 6 11.89 1.15 -14.60
CA SER A 6 11.25 0.65 -13.38
C SER A 6 12.29 -0.04 -12.49
N GLY A 7 12.06 -0.08 -11.19
CA GLY A 7 12.91 -0.83 -10.25
C GLY A 7 13.42 -0.01 -9.07
N ASN A 8 14.69 -0.21 -8.71
CA ASN A 8 15.32 0.43 -7.56
C ASN A 8 16.26 1.56 -7.99
N ILE A 9 15.87 2.81 -7.72
CA ILE A 9 16.68 4.00 -8.02
C ILE A 9 18.03 4.02 -7.29
N LEU A 10 18.11 3.40 -6.10
CA LEU A 10 19.34 3.36 -5.30
C LEU A 10 20.43 2.48 -5.92
N ALA A 11 20.07 1.66 -6.91
CA ALA A 11 20.99 0.84 -7.67
C ALA A 11 21.35 1.45 -9.04
N GLU A 12 20.84 2.65 -9.36
CA GLU A 12 21.15 3.29 -10.64
C GLU A 12 22.54 3.91 -10.61
N ASP A 13 23.35 3.55 -11.61
CA ASP A 13 24.64 4.17 -11.85
C ASP A 13 24.44 5.54 -12.53
N ALA A 14 24.26 6.55 -11.68
CA ALA A 14 24.13 7.96 -12.04
C ALA A 14 24.88 8.85 -11.04
N GLU A 15 25.45 9.95 -11.52
CA GLU A 15 26.22 10.90 -10.69
C GLU A 15 25.35 11.54 -9.60
N ALA A 16 24.06 11.75 -9.87
CA ALA A 16 23.12 12.29 -8.91
C ALA A 16 21.86 11.43 -8.77
N LEU A 17 21.45 11.15 -7.53
CA LEU A 17 20.16 10.52 -7.24
C LEU A 17 19.24 11.53 -6.56
N VAL A 18 18.01 11.65 -7.07
CA VAL A 18 16.98 12.49 -6.46
C VAL A 18 16.20 11.71 -5.41
N ASN A 19 16.11 12.29 -4.22
CA ASN A 19 15.32 11.80 -3.09
C ASN A 19 14.12 12.73 -2.87
N THR A 20 12.90 12.21 -2.78
CA THR A 20 11.73 13.06 -2.47
C THR A 20 11.55 13.19 -0.97
N VAL A 21 11.55 14.42 -0.46
CA VAL A 21 11.56 14.70 0.99
C VAL A 21 10.44 15.65 1.40
N ASN A 22 10.21 15.76 2.71
CA ASN A 22 9.45 16.87 3.29
C ASN A 22 10.39 17.96 3.83
N CYS A 23 9.84 19.03 4.37
CA CYS A 23 10.62 20.13 4.94
C CYS A 23 10.85 20.00 6.47
N VAL A 24 10.33 18.95 7.12
CA VAL A 24 10.35 18.80 8.60
C VAL A 24 11.29 17.69 9.10
N GLY A 25 12.23 17.23 8.27
CA GLY A 25 13.33 16.38 8.72
C GLY A 25 12.97 14.90 8.91
N VAL A 26 11.85 14.42 8.35
CA VAL A 26 11.37 13.04 8.57
C VAL A 26 11.51 12.20 7.30
N MET A 27 12.33 11.14 7.34
CA MET A 27 12.41 10.14 6.27
C MET A 27 11.85 8.79 6.76
N GLY A 28 10.53 8.73 6.96
CA GLY A 28 9.86 7.63 7.67
C GLY A 28 9.21 6.55 6.78
N ARG A 29 8.93 6.84 5.50
CA ARG A 29 8.24 5.92 4.56
C ARG A 29 8.74 6.11 3.12
N GLY A 30 8.34 5.19 2.24
CA GLY A 30 8.59 5.27 0.80
C GLY A 30 10.07 5.34 0.45
N ILE A 31 10.37 6.01 -0.67
CA ILE A 31 11.74 6.21 -1.17
C ILE A 31 12.65 6.93 -0.16
N ALA A 32 12.13 7.92 0.56
CA ALA A 32 12.90 8.67 1.57
C ALA A 32 13.46 7.75 2.67
N LEU A 33 12.67 6.78 3.15
CA LEU A 33 13.14 5.79 4.11
C LEU A 33 14.27 4.93 3.55
N GLN A 34 14.20 4.57 2.27
CA GLN A 34 15.26 3.78 1.62
C GLN A 34 16.55 4.60 1.49
N PHE A 35 16.47 5.88 1.09
CA PHE A 35 17.60 6.81 1.10
C PHE A 35 18.21 6.98 2.49
N LYS A 36 17.40 7.09 3.54
CA LYS A 36 17.89 7.14 4.93
C LYS A 36 18.68 5.89 5.33
N LYS A 37 18.26 4.71 4.86
CA LYS A 37 18.95 3.43 5.17
C LYS A 37 20.27 3.31 4.42
N VAL A 38 20.33 3.74 3.16
CA VAL A 38 21.52 3.59 2.31
C VAL A 38 22.52 4.74 2.50
N PHE A 39 22.03 5.97 2.71
CA PHE A 39 22.83 7.19 2.89
C PHE A 39 22.51 7.84 4.25
N PRO A 40 22.95 7.24 5.37
CA PRO A 40 22.63 7.75 6.71
C PRO A 40 23.22 9.14 6.98
N ASP A 41 24.39 9.47 6.39
CA ASP A 41 25.01 10.79 6.58
C ASP A 41 24.24 11.90 5.84
N ASN A 42 23.76 11.64 4.62
CA ASN A 42 22.79 12.51 3.95
C ASN A 42 21.56 12.77 4.84
N PHE A 43 21.01 11.76 5.51
CA PHE A 43 19.88 11.96 6.41
C PHE A 43 20.22 12.84 7.62
N LYS A 44 21.41 12.68 8.22
CA LYS A 44 21.86 13.51 9.35
C LYS A 44 21.94 14.98 8.93
N GLU A 45 22.57 15.26 7.79
CA GLU A 45 22.71 16.61 7.25
C GLU A 45 21.35 17.23 6.89
N TYR A 46 20.51 16.47 6.19
CA TYR A 46 19.14 16.88 5.85
C TYR A 46 18.30 17.19 7.10
N ALA A 47 18.33 16.33 8.12
CA ALA A 47 17.55 16.55 9.34
C ALA A 47 18.05 17.79 10.10
N ALA A 48 19.36 18.05 10.10
CA ALA A 48 19.93 19.26 10.69
C ALA A 48 19.52 20.52 9.90
N ALA A 49 19.54 20.47 8.56
CA ALA A 49 19.07 21.56 7.70
C ALA A 49 17.58 21.85 7.88
N CYS A 50 16.73 20.82 8.02
CA CYS A 50 15.31 21.01 8.33
C CYS A 50 15.09 21.69 9.70
N LYS A 51 15.89 21.36 10.72
CA LYS A 51 15.82 22.05 12.03
C LYS A 51 16.21 23.52 11.95
N ARG A 52 17.02 23.90 10.95
CA ARG A 52 17.40 25.29 10.66
C ARG A 52 16.48 25.96 9.63
N GLU A 53 15.40 25.29 9.24
CA GLU A 53 14.43 25.78 8.24
C GLU A 53 15.04 26.08 6.86
N GLU A 54 16.16 25.44 6.53
CA GLU A 54 16.90 25.67 5.28
C GLU A 54 16.31 24.88 4.10
N VAL A 55 15.50 23.87 4.38
CA VAL A 55 14.84 23.00 3.39
C VAL A 55 13.43 23.51 3.15
N LEU A 56 13.18 24.08 1.97
CA LEU A 56 11.92 24.71 1.59
C LEU A 56 11.47 24.21 0.21
N PRO A 57 10.16 24.22 -0.11
CA PRO A 57 9.70 23.94 -1.46
C PRO A 57 10.39 24.85 -2.48
N GLY A 58 10.71 24.31 -3.65
CA GLY A 58 11.45 25.04 -4.67
C GLY A 58 12.94 25.23 -4.38
N LYS A 59 13.51 24.68 -3.29
CA LYS A 59 14.95 24.71 -3.02
C LYS A 59 15.48 23.30 -2.82
N MET A 60 16.45 22.90 -3.64
CA MET A 60 17.10 21.58 -3.48
C MET A 60 18.03 21.61 -2.27
N PHE A 61 18.04 20.54 -1.48
CA PHE A 61 19.05 20.33 -0.46
C PHE A 61 19.98 19.19 -0.90
N ILE A 62 21.22 19.52 -1.21
CA ILE A 62 22.16 18.60 -1.87
C ILE A 62 23.30 18.25 -0.91
N THR A 63 23.61 16.96 -0.83
CA THR A 63 24.77 16.45 -0.10
C THR A 63 25.69 15.70 -1.05
N GLU A 64 27.00 15.77 -0.80
CA GLU A 64 27.99 14.95 -1.49
C GLU A 64 28.22 13.65 -0.73
N THR A 65 28.35 12.53 -1.44
CA THR A 65 28.55 11.21 -0.82
C THR A 65 30.00 10.94 -0.44
N GLY A 66 30.95 11.67 -1.06
CA GLY A 66 32.39 11.43 -0.92
C GLY A 66 32.86 10.07 -1.47
N GLN A 67 32.02 9.36 -2.23
CA GLN A 67 32.35 8.04 -2.76
C GLN A 67 33.21 8.12 -4.01
N LEU A 68 34.10 7.12 -4.20
CA LEU A 68 34.92 6.98 -5.41
C LEU A 68 34.08 6.64 -6.65
N THR A 69 32.93 6.00 -6.43
CA THR A 69 31.96 5.64 -7.46
C THR A 69 30.68 6.47 -7.31
N ASN A 70 29.83 6.40 -8.31
CA ASN A 70 28.49 6.97 -8.23
C ASN A 70 27.66 6.35 -7.09
N PRO A 71 26.68 7.10 -6.55
CA PRO A 71 26.38 8.49 -6.86
C PRO A 71 27.30 9.46 -6.12
N ARG A 72 27.65 10.59 -6.75
CA ARG A 72 28.40 11.70 -6.14
C ARG A 72 27.50 12.62 -5.32
N TYR A 73 26.27 12.82 -5.79
CA TYR A 73 25.31 13.74 -5.18
C TYR A 73 24.02 13.01 -4.79
N ILE A 74 23.49 13.34 -3.61
CA ILE A 74 22.10 13.08 -3.25
C ILE A 74 21.36 14.41 -3.26
N ILE A 75 20.34 14.52 -4.11
CA ILE A 75 19.53 15.71 -4.27
C ILE A 75 18.20 15.49 -3.53
N ASN A 76 18.06 16.09 -2.36
CA ASN A 76 16.81 16.04 -1.60
C ASN A 76 15.85 17.10 -2.15
N PHE A 77 14.84 16.64 -2.89
CA PHE A 77 13.80 17.41 -3.55
C PHE A 77 12.58 17.53 -2.62
N PRO A 78 12.27 18.73 -2.09
CA PRO A 78 11.14 18.91 -1.20
C PRO A 78 9.82 18.88 -1.98
N THR A 79 9.10 17.75 -1.91
CA THR A 79 7.79 17.57 -2.55
C THR A 79 6.63 17.77 -1.58
N LYS A 80 6.93 17.96 -0.28
CA LYS A 80 5.95 18.18 0.78
C LYS A 80 6.48 19.20 1.79
N ARG A 81 5.58 20.03 2.32
CA ARG A 81 5.92 20.91 3.47
C ARG A 81 6.00 20.09 4.76
N HIS A 82 4.98 19.27 5.02
CA HIS A 82 4.93 18.35 6.14
C HIS A 82 4.64 16.93 5.65
N TRP A 83 5.19 15.90 6.31
CA TRP A 83 5.05 14.50 5.86
C TRP A 83 3.60 14.00 5.83
N ARG A 84 2.73 14.52 6.72
CA ARG A 84 1.28 14.28 6.75
C ARG A 84 0.50 14.92 5.60
N GLY A 85 1.07 15.91 4.91
CA GLY A 85 0.41 16.63 3.82
C GLY A 85 0.51 15.89 2.48
N LYS A 86 -0.34 16.30 1.53
CA LYS A 86 -0.22 15.92 0.12
C LYS A 86 0.87 16.76 -0.57
N SER A 87 1.41 16.23 -1.66
CA SER A 87 2.28 17.01 -2.56
C SER A 87 1.44 17.96 -3.41
N ARG A 88 2.05 19.03 -3.91
CA ARG A 88 1.38 20.03 -4.75
C ARG A 88 2.16 20.22 -6.04
N MET A 89 1.46 20.39 -7.15
CA MET A 89 2.12 20.66 -8.44
C MET A 89 2.98 21.93 -8.42
N GLU A 90 2.57 22.96 -7.68
CA GLU A 90 3.36 24.20 -7.49
C GLU A 90 4.75 23.94 -6.89
N ASP A 91 4.84 23.00 -5.94
CA ASP A 91 6.09 22.62 -5.29
C ASP A 91 6.97 21.77 -6.25
N ILE A 92 6.35 21.01 -7.16
CA ILE A 92 7.06 20.26 -8.22
C ILE A 92 7.61 21.20 -9.29
N ASP A 93 6.80 22.14 -9.78
CA ASP A 93 7.19 23.10 -10.82
C ASP A 93 8.37 23.97 -10.34
N SER A 94 8.26 24.53 -9.14
CA SER A 94 9.36 25.31 -8.53
C SER A 94 10.58 24.45 -8.24
N GLY A 95 10.40 23.22 -7.74
CA GLY A 95 11.51 22.31 -7.47
C GLY A 95 12.25 21.87 -8.73
N LEU A 96 11.54 21.66 -9.85
CA LEU A 96 12.15 21.32 -11.14
C LEU A 96 12.96 22.47 -11.72
N ALA A 97 12.49 23.71 -11.59
CA ALA A 97 13.26 24.89 -11.98
C ALA A 97 14.60 24.96 -11.23
N SER A 98 14.58 24.71 -9.92
CA SER A 98 15.79 24.69 -9.09
C SER A 98 16.68 23.48 -9.39
N LEU A 99 16.10 22.31 -9.65
CA LEU A 99 16.85 21.13 -10.07
C LEU A 99 17.64 21.40 -11.36
N VAL A 100 17.03 22.08 -12.33
CA VAL A 100 17.68 22.48 -13.59
C VAL A 100 18.87 23.41 -13.34
N ALA A 101 18.75 24.36 -12.41
CA ALA A 101 19.86 25.23 -12.04
C ALA A 101 21.02 24.43 -11.44
N GLU A 102 20.73 23.53 -10.51
CA GLU A 102 21.73 22.69 -9.82
C GLU A 102 22.44 21.72 -10.79
N ILE A 103 21.73 21.15 -11.77
CA ILE A 103 22.33 20.31 -12.81
C ILE A 103 23.40 21.09 -13.59
N ARG A 104 23.14 22.36 -13.93
CA ARG A 104 24.08 23.21 -14.66
C ARG A 104 25.25 23.63 -13.78
N GLU A 105 24.95 24.15 -12.60
CA GLU A 105 25.96 24.68 -11.67
C GLU A 105 26.99 23.61 -11.31
N ARG A 106 26.54 22.38 -11.07
CA ARG A 106 27.40 21.25 -10.67
C ARG A 106 27.91 20.43 -11.85
N ASN A 107 27.55 20.81 -13.09
CA ASN A 107 27.88 20.08 -14.32
C ASN A 107 27.51 18.58 -14.26
N ILE A 108 26.35 18.24 -13.70
CA ILE A 108 25.89 16.85 -13.54
C ILE A 108 25.67 16.23 -14.93
N ARG A 109 26.35 15.12 -15.20
CA ARG A 109 26.28 14.38 -16.48
C ARG A 109 25.28 13.25 -16.47
N SER A 110 24.88 12.75 -15.30
CA SER A 110 23.82 11.75 -15.19
C SER A 110 23.01 11.89 -13.91
N ILE A 111 21.68 11.79 -14.04
CA ILE A 111 20.76 11.97 -12.93
C ILE A 111 19.63 10.95 -12.97
N ALA A 112 19.31 10.36 -11.82
CA ALA A 112 18.15 9.51 -11.64
C ALA A 112 17.05 10.23 -10.84
N ILE A 113 15.83 10.25 -11.37
CA ILE A 113 14.70 11.01 -10.83
C ILE A 113 13.53 10.06 -10.53
N PRO A 114 13.02 9.98 -9.30
CA PRO A 114 11.85 9.17 -8.96
C PRO A 114 10.55 9.88 -9.35
N PRO A 115 9.38 9.23 -9.22
CA PRO A 115 8.10 9.89 -9.44
C PRO A 115 7.81 10.96 -8.38
N LEU A 116 8.07 12.21 -8.74
CA LEU A 116 8.02 13.35 -7.82
C LEU A 116 6.59 13.57 -7.29
N GLY A 117 6.34 13.15 -6.06
CA GLY A 117 5.05 13.36 -5.40
C GLY A 117 3.89 12.47 -5.91
N SER A 118 4.11 11.54 -6.85
CA SER A 118 3.03 10.71 -7.43
C SER A 118 2.69 9.43 -6.66
N GLY A 119 3.46 9.06 -5.63
CA GLY A 119 3.12 7.97 -4.71
C GLY A 119 2.37 8.48 -3.48
N LEU A 120 3.02 8.43 -2.31
CA LEU A 120 2.48 8.96 -1.05
C LEU A 120 2.10 10.45 -1.09
N GLY A 121 2.50 11.19 -2.12
CA GLY A 121 2.13 12.59 -2.34
C GLY A 121 0.79 12.77 -3.04
N GLY A 122 0.28 11.75 -3.72
CA GLY A 122 -1.03 11.73 -4.38
C GLY A 122 -1.13 12.52 -5.69
N LEU A 123 -0.02 12.95 -6.29
CA LEU A 123 -0.05 13.62 -7.60
C LEU A 123 -0.24 12.61 -8.75
N HIS A 124 -0.93 13.02 -9.80
CA HIS A 124 -1.10 12.17 -10.98
C HIS A 124 0.23 12.05 -11.76
N TRP A 125 0.67 10.82 -12.05
CA TRP A 125 2.00 10.57 -12.64
C TRP A 125 2.18 11.24 -14.00
N ASN A 126 1.17 11.18 -14.88
CA ASN A 126 1.30 11.74 -16.22
C ASN A 126 1.51 13.26 -16.20
N ASP A 127 0.91 13.96 -15.23
CA ASP A 127 1.04 15.40 -15.08
C ASP A 127 2.45 15.75 -14.61
N VAL A 128 2.95 15.02 -13.60
CA VAL A 128 4.32 15.15 -13.07
C VAL A 128 5.36 14.81 -14.15
N ARG A 129 5.13 13.73 -14.91
CA ARG A 129 5.97 13.32 -16.03
C ARG A 129 6.10 14.43 -17.07
N GLN A 130 4.99 15.04 -17.49
CA GLN A 130 5.02 16.16 -18.44
C GLN A 130 5.85 17.34 -17.91
N ARG A 131 5.81 17.61 -16.61
CA ARG A 131 6.65 18.65 -15.99
C ARG A 131 8.13 18.28 -16.01
N ILE A 132 8.48 17.04 -15.67
CA ILE A 132 9.87 16.54 -15.75
C ILE A 132 10.40 16.64 -17.19
N GLU A 133 9.63 16.15 -18.17
CA GLU A 133 9.99 16.21 -19.59
C GLU A 133 10.15 17.66 -20.07
N GLY A 134 9.24 18.56 -19.67
CA GLY A 134 9.31 19.98 -20.01
C GLY A 134 10.55 20.66 -19.44
N ALA A 135 10.84 20.45 -18.16
CA ALA A 135 11.98 21.07 -17.48
C ALA A 135 13.33 20.59 -18.03
N LEU A 136 13.43 19.31 -18.41
CA LEU A 136 14.69 18.68 -18.80
C LEU A 136 14.92 18.59 -20.32
N ARG A 137 13.97 19.08 -21.14
CA ARG A 137 14.05 19.04 -22.62
C ARG A 137 15.34 19.63 -23.19
N GLY A 138 15.94 20.63 -22.53
CA GLY A 138 17.15 21.32 -22.98
C GLY A 138 18.47 20.61 -22.67
N PHE A 139 18.47 19.51 -21.92
CA PHE A 139 19.69 18.80 -21.53
C PHE A 139 19.97 17.62 -22.47
N ASN A 140 20.69 17.90 -23.56
CA ASN A 140 21.05 16.90 -24.56
C ASN A 140 22.28 16.08 -24.15
N ASP A 141 23.16 16.67 -23.35
CA ASP A 141 24.43 16.12 -22.87
C ASP A 141 24.35 15.49 -21.47
N VAL A 142 23.16 15.44 -20.87
CA VAL A 142 22.91 14.79 -19.58
C VAL A 142 22.09 13.52 -19.79
N LYS A 143 22.57 12.41 -19.22
CA LYS A 143 21.82 11.14 -19.12
C LYS A 143 20.78 11.27 -18.02
N VAL A 144 19.53 11.52 -18.40
CA VAL A 144 18.41 11.60 -17.45
C VAL A 144 17.71 10.24 -17.40
N ILE A 145 17.64 9.63 -16.23
CA ILE A 145 16.89 8.40 -15.97
C ILE A 145 15.70 8.77 -15.09
N VAL A 146 14.49 8.54 -15.57
CA VAL A 146 13.27 8.77 -14.81
C VAL A 146 12.70 7.42 -14.40
N PHE A 147 12.61 7.21 -13.09
CA PHE A 147 11.95 6.06 -12.51
C PHE A 147 10.44 6.29 -12.50
N GLU A 148 9.72 5.30 -12.99
CA GLU A 148 8.27 5.31 -12.96
C GLU A 148 7.77 4.75 -11.61
N PRO A 149 6.61 5.19 -11.10
CA PRO A 149 5.97 4.54 -9.96
C PRO A 149 5.90 3.02 -10.16
N ARG A 150 6.10 2.22 -9.11
CA ARG A 150 5.77 0.78 -9.23
C ARG A 150 4.26 0.68 -9.45
N GLY A 151 3.86 0.28 -10.65
CA GLY A 151 2.47 0.35 -11.14
C GLY A 151 2.20 1.46 -12.17
N ALA A 152 3.15 2.34 -12.48
CA ALA A 152 3.13 3.11 -13.71
C ALA A 152 3.77 2.26 -14.80
N PRO A 153 2.97 1.79 -15.75
CA PRO A 153 3.45 0.73 -16.59
C PRO A 153 4.25 1.30 -17.77
N GLU A 154 5.15 0.48 -18.31
CA GLU A 154 5.41 0.41 -19.76
C GLU A 154 4.11 0.21 -20.58
N ALA A 155 2.93 0.20 -19.95
CA ALA A 155 1.63 0.26 -20.59
C ALA A 155 1.28 1.62 -21.17
N ALA A 156 2.13 2.64 -21.22
CA ALA A 156 1.95 3.66 -22.27
C ALA A 156 2.26 3.10 -23.68
N LYS A 157 2.98 1.97 -23.78
CA LYS A 157 3.12 1.18 -25.02
C LYS A 157 2.29 -0.10 -25.04
N MET A 158 1.68 -0.49 -23.91
CA MET A 158 0.68 -1.57 -23.80
C MET A 158 -0.75 -1.07 -23.45
N ALA A 159 -1.02 0.23 -23.54
CA ALA A 159 -2.38 0.82 -23.46
C ALA A 159 -3.10 0.73 -24.80
N HIS A 160 -2.75 -0.30 -25.57
CA HIS A 160 -3.77 -1.06 -26.23
C HIS A 160 -3.79 -2.45 -25.57
N ILE A 161 -4.94 -2.76 -24.95
CA ILE A 161 -5.45 -4.10 -24.61
C ILE A 161 -5.21 -4.58 -23.15
N THR A 162 -5.73 -3.88 -22.14
CA THR A 162 -6.43 -4.59 -21.05
C THR A 162 -7.74 -3.85 -20.76
N GLU A 163 -8.87 -4.53 -20.94
CA GLU A 163 -10.18 -3.98 -20.65
C GLU A 163 -10.29 -3.70 -19.15
N VAL A 164 -10.83 -2.52 -18.78
CA VAL A 164 -11.16 -2.21 -17.39
C VAL A 164 -12.08 -3.34 -16.87
N PRO A 165 -11.69 -4.04 -15.79
CA PRO A 165 -12.48 -5.15 -15.29
C PRO A 165 -13.85 -4.64 -14.84
N ASN A 166 -14.94 -5.24 -15.35
CA ASN A 166 -16.29 -4.87 -14.93
C ASN A 166 -16.45 -4.88 -13.40
N MET A 167 -17.14 -3.88 -12.84
CA MET A 167 -17.50 -3.91 -11.43
C MET A 167 -18.48 -5.07 -11.17
N THR A 168 -18.22 -5.87 -10.13
CA THR A 168 -19.11 -6.95 -9.67
C THR A 168 -19.41 -6.76 -8.19
N ALA A 169 -20.45 -7.41 -7.67
CA ALA A 169 -20.81 -7.31 -6.25
C ALA A 169 -19.60 -7.62 -5.33
N GLY A 170 -18.88 -8.71 -5.58
CA GLY A 170 -17.68 -9.05 -4.80
C GLY A 170 -16.52 -8.06 -4.94
N ARG A 171 -16.34 -7.41 -6.10
CA ARG A 171 -15.30 -6.38 -6.29
C ARG A 171 -15.66 -5.08 -5.60
N ALA A 172 -16.91 -4.65 -5.73
CA ALA A 172 -17.43 -3.47 -5.06
C ALA A 172 -17.39 -3.66 -3.54
N ALA A 173 -17.77 -4.85 -3.06
CA ALA A 173 -17.69 -5.19 -1.64
C ALA A 173 -16.25 -5.22 -1.13
N LEU A 174 -15.30 -5.78 -1.89
CA LEU A 174 -13.88 -5.74 -1.54
C LEU A 174 -13.39 -4.29 -1.37
N VAL A 175 -13.67 -3.41 -2.33
CA VAL A 175 -13.26 -2.00 -2.27
C VAL A 175 -13.91 -1.30 -1.08
N ALA A 176 -15.22 -1.49 -0.87
CA ALA A 176 -15.95 -0.89 0.23
C ALA A 176 -15.47 -1.39 1.61
N LEU A 177 -15.13 -2.68 1.76
CA LEU A 177 -14.58 -3.21 3.02
C LEU A 177 -13.21 -2.64 3.32
N ILE A 178 -12.32 -2.57 2.31
CA ILE A 178 -11.00 -1.96 2.51
C ILE A 178 -11.19 -0.51 2.97
N GLU A 179 -12.08 0.24 2.34
CA GLU A 179 -12.30 1.63 2.70
C GLU A 179 -12.85 1.80 4.13
N ARG A 180 -13.88 1.02 4.50
CA ARG A 180 -14.46 1.06 5.85
C ARG A 180 -13.45 0.63 6.92
N TYR A 181 -12.65 -0.40 6.63
CA TYR A 181 -11.58 -0.85 7.50
C TYR A 181 -10.52 0.23 7.69
N LEU A 182 -10.13 0.92 6.61
CA LEU A 182 -9.19 2.04 6.67
C LEU A 182 -9.78 3.28 7.36
N ARG A 183 -11.10 3.51 7.34
CA ARG A 183 -11.71 4.60 8.13
C ARG A 183 -11.58 4.38 9.64
N GLY A 184 -11.62 3.12 10.08
CA GLY A 184 -11.38 2.73 11.48
C GLY A 184 -9.92 2.89 11.90
N LEU A 185 -9.00 3.02 10.93
CA LEU A 185 -7.56 3.12 11.14
C LEU A 185 -7.02 4.49 10.72
N LEU A 186 -5.93 4.92 11.33
CA LEU A 186 -5.22 6.13 10.87
C LEU A 186 -4.20 5.81 9.76
N ASP A 187 -4.23 4.58 9.22
CA ASP A 187 -3.31 4.07 8.22
C ASP A 187 -3.90 4.19 6.80
N PRO A 188 -3.10 4.55 5.78
CA PRO A 188 -3.58 4.73 4.41
C PRO A 188 -3.51 3.45 3.55
N PHE A 189 -3.18 2.30 4.14
CA PHE A 189 -3.00 1.04 3.43
C PHE A 189 -3.57 -0.11 4.27
N VAL A 190 -3.94 -1.19 3.59
CA VAL A 190 -4.35 -2.45 4.20
C VAL A 190 -3.35 -3.53 3.82
N THR A 191 -3.08 -4.49 4.69
CA THR A 191 -2.21 -5.62 4.36
C THR A 191 -2.98 -6.73 3.64
N LEU A 192 -2.29 -7.55 2.87
CA LEU A 192 -2.87 -8.71 2.19
C LEU A 192 -3.50 -9.68 3.19
N LEU A 193 -2.91 -9.84 4.38
CA LEU A 193 -3.48 -10.61 5.47
C LEU A 193 -4.89 -10.12 5.85
N GLU A 194 -5.03 -8.81 6.05
CA GLU A 194 -6.29 -8.19 6.45
C GLU A 194 -7.34 -8.30 5.34
N ILE A 195 -6.97 -8.07 4.06
CA ILE A 195 -7.86 -8.31 2.92
C ILE A 195 -8.38 -9.75 2.93
N HIS A 196 -7.49 -10.74 3.15
CA HIS A 196 -7.93 -12.13 3.24
C HIS A 196 -8.93 -12.38 4.37
N LYS A 197 -8.82 -11.68 5.50
CA LYS A 197 -9.75 -11.86 6.63
C LYS A 197 -11.07 -11.14 6.42
N LEU A 198 -11.04 -9.94 5.85
CA LEU A 198 -12.24 -9.20 5.47
C LEU A 198 -13.05 -9.99 4.42
N MET A 199 -12.37 -10.50 3.38
CA MET A 199 -13.03 -11.34 2.36
C MET A 199 -13.47 -12.70 2.89
N TYR A 200 -12.85 -13.20 3.96
CA TYR A 200 -13.28 -14.42 4.65
C TYR A 200 -14.62 -14.19 5.33
N PHE A 201 -14.70 -13.16 6.17
CA PHE A 201 -15.94 -12.81 6.86
C PHE A 201 -17.05 -12.38 5.90
N LEU A 202 -16.73 -11.73 4.79
CA LEU A 202 -17.72 -11.40 3.78
C LEU A 202 -18.37 -12.66 3.18
N GLN A 203 -17.59 -13.71 2.93
CA GLN A 203 -18.13 -14.99 2.45
C GLN A 203 -18.95 -15.69 3.53
N GLU A 204 -18.45 -15.71 4.77
CA GLU A 204 -19.16 -16.32 5.92
C GLU A 204 -20.44 -15.53 6.28
N ALA A 205 -20.53 -14.25 5.94
CA ALA A 205 -21.75 -13.44 6.04
C ALA A 205 -22.82 -13.80 4.99
N GLY A 206 -22.49 -14.65 4.01
CA GLY A 206 -23.39 -15.14 2.96
C GLY A 206 -23.22 -14.45 1.60
N GLU A 207 -22.19 -13.62 1.40
CA GLU A 207 -21.90 -13.11 0.06
C GLU A 207 -21.47 -14.27 -0.85
N PRO A 208 -22.02 -14.42 -2.07
CA PRO A 208 -21.79 -15.56 -2.96
C PRO A 208 -20.42 -15.50 -3.66
N LEU A 209 -19.37 -15.37 -2.85
CA LEU A 209 -17.98 -15.43 -3.26
C LEU A 209 -17.63 -16.90 -3.52
N ARG A 210 -16.81 -17.13 -4.55
CA ARG A 210 -16.29 -18.47 -4.89
C ARG A 210 -14.89 -18.66 -4.33
N LEU A 211 -14.62 -18.18 -3.12
CA LEU A 211 -13.30 -18.29 -2.50
C LEU A 211 -13.19 -19.60 -1.72
N THR A 212 -12.11 -20.34 -1.96
CA THR A 212 -11.90 -21.65 -1.35
C THR A 212 -10.93 -21.52 -0.19
N TYR A 213 -11.47 -21.36 1.03
CA TYR A 213 -10.65 -21.18 2.23
C TYR A 213 -10.11 -22.52 2.75
N LYS A 214 -8.83 -22.50 3.13
CA LYS A 214 -8.15 -23.58 3.86
C LYS A 214 -7.47 -23.05 5.13
N GLN A 215 -7.23 -23.96 6.06
CA GLN A 215 -6.41 -23.70 7.24
C GLN A 215 -4.97 -23.35 6.80
N ALA A 216 -4.47 -22.17 7.19
CA ALA A 216 -3.12 -21.70 6.84
C ALA A 216 -2.42 -21.04 8.04
N PRO A 217 -1.10 -20.73 7.99
CA PRO A 217 -0.33 -20.32 9.17
C PRO A 217 -0.91 -19.13 9.95
N ARG A 218 -1.48 -18.15 9.23
CA ARG A 218 -2.08 -16.93 9.80
C ARG A 218 -3.60 -16.95 9.73
N GLY A 219 -4.23 -18.10 9.94
CA GLY A 219 -5.69 -18.26 9.89
C GLY A 219 -6.20 -18.66 8.50
N PRO A 220 -7.53 -18.54 8.24
CA PRO A 220 -8.15 -18.94 6.97
C PRO A 220 -7.55 -18.21 5.76
N TYR A 221 -7.22 -18.94 4.70
CA TYR A 221 -6.61 -18.37 3.50
C TYR A 221 -7.22 -18.99 2.23
N ALA A 222 -7.58 -18.14 1.27
CA ALA A 222 -8.13 -18.55 -0.01
C ALA A 222 -7.15 -18.23 -1.14
N GLU A 223 -6.48 -19.25 -1.65
CA GLU A 223 -5.44 -19.09 -2.66
C GLU A 223 -5.96 -18.42 -3.93
N ASN A 224 -7.20 -18.72 -4.32
CA ASN A 224 -7.82 -18.19 -5.52
C ASN A 224 -8.22 -16.70 -5.43
N LEU A 225 -8.10 -16.05 -4.27
CA LEU A 225 -8.26 -14.60 -4.15
C LEU A 225 -7.21 -13.85 -4.99
N ARG A 226 -6.02 -14.45 -5.22
CA ARG A 226 -4.97 -13.89 -6.08
C ARG A 226 -5.45 -13.52 -7.48
N HIS A 227 -6.36 -14.33 -8.03
CA HIS A 227 -6.89 -14.10 -9.37
C HIS A 227 -7.77 -12.86 -9.42
N VAL A 228 -8.52 -12.59 -8.34
CA VAL A 228 -9.30 -11.36 -8.21
C VAL A 228 -8.35 -10.18 -8.12
N LEU A 229 -7.41 -10.21 -7.18
CA LEU A 229 -6.47 -9.12 -6.92
C LEU A 229 -5.61 -8.79 -8.14
N HIS A 230 -5.05 -9.79 -8.85
CA HIS A 230 -4.35 -9.55 -10.12
C HIS A 230 -5.23 -8.90 -11.18
N LYS A 231 -6.50 -9.30 -11.27
CA LYS A 231 -7.42 -8.78 -12.30
C LYS A 231 -7.86 -7.35 -12.02
N ILE A 232 -7.84 -6.90 -10.77
CA ILE A 232 -8.27 -5.55 -10.37
C ILE A 232 -7.09 -4.62 -10.03
N GLU A 233 -5.87 -5.13 -10.08
CA GLU A 233 -4.63 -4.35 -9.87
C GLU A 233 -4.54 -3.21 -10.90
N GLY A 234 -4.19 -2.02 -10.43
CA GLY A 234 -4.10 -0.81 -11.25
C GLY A 234 -5.45 -0.20 -11.64
N HIS A 235 -6.57 -0.87 -11.34
CA HIS A 235 -7.93 -0.40 -11.64
C HIS A 235 -8.72 -0.07 -10.36
N PHE A 236 -8.74 -0.97 -9.38
CA PHE A 236 -9.46 -0.78 -8.12
C PHE A 236 -8.55 -0.81 -6.89
N VAL A 237 -7.49 -1.62 -6.94
CA VAL A 237 -6.44 -1.67 -5.91
C VAL A 237 -5.07 -1.55 -6.56
N SER A 238 -4.07 -1.18 -5.78
CA SER A 238 -2.67 -1.17 -6.20
C SER A 238 -1.77 -1.80 -5.15
N GLY A 239 -0.61 -2.32 -5.59
CA GLY A 239 0.40 -2.92 -4.71
C GLY A 239 0.37 -4.44 -4.69
N TYR A 240 -0.54 -5.09 -5.44
CA TYR A 240 -0.60 -6.55 -5.49
C TYR A 240 0.41 -7.19 -6.46
N ALA A 241 0.68 -6.57 -7.61
CA ALA A 241 1.47 -7.20 -8.69
C ALA A 241 2.89 -7.64 -8.28
N ASP A 242 3.51 -6.96 -7.32
CA ASP A 242 4.91 -7.19 -6.94
C ASP A 242 5.04 -8.20 -5.78
N GLY A 243 5.83 -9.26 -5.91
CA GLY A 243 6.38 -9.99 -4.74
C GLY A 243 5.50 -11.07 -4.09
N GLY A 244 4.58 -11.69 -4.83
CA GLY A 244 3.86 -12.91 -4.37
C GLY A 244 2.90 -12.70 -3.20
N ASP A 245 2.49 -13.76 -2.50
CA ASP A 245 1.44 -13.69 -1.47
C ASP A 245 1.98 -13.44 -0.04
N ALA A 246 2.96 -12.53 0.07
CA ALA A 246 3.49 -12.10 1.37
C ALA A 246 2.37 -11.46 2.22
N PRO A 247 2.06 -11.95 3.44
CA PRO A 247 0.89 -11.48 4.19
C PRO A 247 0.96 -10.03 4.66
N ASP A 248 2.16 -9.50 4.84
CA ASP A 248 2.45 -8.11 5.23
C ASP A 248 2.52 -7.15 4.04
N LYS A 249 2.32 -7.65 2.80
CA LYS A 249 2.21 -6.83 1.60
C LYS A 249 1.11 -5.80 1.79
N GLN A 250 1.42 -4.55 1.46
CA GLN A 250 0.49 -3.42 1.56
C GLN A 250 -0.21 -3.19 0.23
N LEU A 251 -1.51 -2.95 0.30
CA LEU A 251 -2.36 -2.57 -0.82
C LEU A 251 -3.08 -1.27 -0.50
N GLU A 252 -3.31 -0.47 -1.53
CA GLU A 252 -4.02 0.81 -1.46
C GLU A 252 -5.20 0.79 -2.46
N LEU A 253 -6.22 1.61 -2.19
CA LEU A 253 -7.31 1.82 -3.14
C LEU A 253 -6.87 2.79 -4.24
N VAL A 254 -7.21 2.46 -5.49
CA VAL A 254 -7.01 3.37 -6.62
C VAL A 254 -8.01 4.54 -6.49
N PRO A 255 -7.61 5.80 -6.71
CA PRO A 255 -8.53 6.94 -6.70
C PRO A 255 -9.73 6.72 -7.64
N GLY A 256 -10.94 7.01 -7.15
CA GLY A 256 -12.19 6.81 -7.90
C GLY A 256 -12.80 5.40 -7.77
N ALA A 257 -12.02 4.39 -7.38
CA ALA A 257 -12.53 3.02 -7.23
C ALA A 257 -13.66 2.92 -6.18
N LEU A 258 -13.59 3.74 -5.13
CA LEU A 258 -14.63 3.82 -4.11
C LEU A 258 -15.95 4.38 -4.68
N ASP A 259 -15.87 5.40 -5.53
CA ASP A 259 -17.05 6.02 -6.13
C ASP A 259 -17.74 5.03 -7.07
N ASP A 260 -16.96 4.30 -7.88
CA ASP A 260 -17.45 3.23 -8.73
C ASP A 260 -18.11 2.10 -7.92
N ALA A 261 -17.48 1.69 -6.81
CA ALA A 261 -18.01 0.68 -5.92
C ALA A 261 -19.32 1.12 -5.26
N ASN A 262 -19.40 2.36 -4.76
CA ASN A 262 -20.59 2.93 -4.14
C ASN A 262 -21.74 3.06 -5.14
N ALA A 263 -21.46 3.52 -6.37
CA ALA A 263 -22.44 3.60 -7.44
C ALA A 263 -23.02 2.21 -7.75
N PHE A 264 -22.18 1.18 -7.79
CA PHE A 264 -22.62 -0.20 -8.01
C PHE A 264 -23.46 -0.74 -6.84
N LEU A 265 -23.06 -0.46 -5.60
CA LEU A 265 -23.72 -0.96 -4.38
C LEU A 265 -25.04 -0.25 -4.07
N ALA A 266 -25.29 0.94 -4.61
CA ALA A 266 -26.51 1.72 -4.34
C ALA A 266 -27.82 0.96 -4.60
N SER A 267 -27.80 -0.07 -5.45
CA SER A 267 -28.96 -0.92 -5.78
C SER A 267 -28.86 -2.35 -5.21
N LYS A 268 -27.89 -2.64 -4.33
CA LYS A 268 -27.56 -3.98 -3.82
C LYS A 268 -27.69 -4.05 -2.30
N ASN A 269 -28.93 -4.15 -1.82
CA ASN A 269 -29.24 -4.19 -0.39
C ASN A 269 -28.55 -5.38 0.31
N THR A 270 -28.64 -6.61 -0.25
CA THR A 270 -28.05 -7.81 0.38
C THR A 270 -26.53 -7.69 0.57
N THR A 271 -25.79 -7.27 -0.45
CA THR A 271 -24.33 -7.08 -0.34
C THR A 271 -24.00 -5.98 0.66
N THR A 272 -24.80 -4.90 0.70
CA THR A 272 -24.65 -3.81 1.68
C THR A 272 -24.89 -4.30 3.11
N ASP A 273 -25.88 -5.17 3.33
CA ASP A 273 -26.15 -5.78 4.65
C ASP A 273 -24.99 -6.68 5.08
N ASN A 274 -24.45 -7.50 4.16
CA ASN A 274 -23.27 -8.33 4.43
C ASN A 274 -22.05 -7.49 4.77
N LEU A 275 -21.83 -6.38 4.06
CA LEU A 275 -20.78 -5.40 4.36
C LEU A 275 -20.93 -4.82 5.77
N ASN A 276 -22.15 -4.46 6.17
CA ASN A 276 -22.43 -3.92 7.50
C ASN A 276 -22.14 -4.96 8.59
N LYS A 277 -22.60 -6.21 8.42
CA LYS A 277 -22.28 -7.31 9.35
C LYS A 277 -20.78 -7.47 9.57
N VAL A 278 -19.99 -7.47 8.49
CA VAL A 278 -18.52 -7.58 8.58
C VAL A 278 -17.92 -6.36 9.28
N SER A 279 -18.37 -5.16 8.92
CA SER A 279 -17.86 -3.89 9.50
C SER A 279 -18.10 -3.85 11.00
N GLU A 280 -19.31 -4.25 11.43
CA GLU A 280 -19.67 -4.39 12.83
C GLU A 280 -18.77 -5.44 13.51
N LEU A 281 -18.65 -6.65 12.94
CA LEU A 281 -17.87 -7.74 13.54
C LEU A 281 -16.42 -7.33 13.83
N VAL A 282 -15.76 -6.65 12.89
CA VAL A 282 -14.33 -6.35 13.00
C VAL A 282 -14.02 -5.13 13.88
N GLU A 283 -15.05 -4.44 14.37
CA GLU A 283 -14.91 -3.31 15.27
C GLU A 283 -14.21 -3.74 16.58
N GLY A 284 -13.08 -3.11 16.90
CA GLY A 284 -12.18 -3.47 17.99
C GLY A 284 -11.13 -4.54 17.64
N PHE A 285 -11.11 -5.05 16.41
CA PHE A 285 -10.15 -6.03 15.89
C PHE A 285 -9.36 -5.51 14.67
N GLU A 286 -9.31 -4.20 14.46
CA GLU A 286 -8.74 -3.52 13.28
C GLU A 286 -7.21 -3.50 13.26
N THR A 287 -6.60 -4.65 13.50
CA THR A 287 -5.15 -4.83 13.33
C THR A 287 -4.89 -6.17 12.65
N PRO A 288 -3.72 -6.36 12.02
CA PRO A 288 -3.34 -7.67 11.50
C PRO A 288 -3.39 -8.78 12.57
N PHE A 289 -3.05 -8.45 13.82
CA PHE A 289 -3.15 -9.36 14.96
C PHE A 289 -4.61 -9.65 15.34
N GLY A 290 -5.45 -8.62 15.44
CA GLY A 290 -6.86 -8.73 15.80
C GLY A 290 -7.66 -9.52 14.77
N LEU A 291 -7.53 -9.21 13.49
CA LEU A 291 -8.19 -9.95 12.42
C LEU A 291 -7.66 -11.39 12.30
N GLU A 292 -6.36 -11.62 12.52
CA GLU A 292 -5.82 -12.98 12.58
C GLU A 292 -6.46 -13.78 13.72
N LEU A 293 -6.57 -13.19 14.91
CA LEU A 293 -7.24 -13.78 16.07
C LEU A 293 -8.70 -14.12 15.75
N LEU A 294 -9.48 -13.11 15.36
CA LEU A 294 -10.93 -13.24 15.14
C LEU A 294 -11.24 -14.30 14.09
N ALA A 295 -10.53 -14.30 12.95
CA ALA A 295 -10.75 -15.28 11.89
C ALA A 295 -10.28 -16.69 12.28
N THR A 296 -9.25 -16.81 13.12
CA THR A 296 -8.79 -18.12 13.64
C THR A 296 -9.84 -18.71 14.58
N VAL A 297 -10.32 -17.90 15.53
CA VAL A 297 -11.34 -18.33 16.51
C VAL A 297 -12.65 -18.69 15.81
N HIS A 298 -13.12 -17.86 14.88
CA HIS A 298 -14.30 -18.17 14.07
C HIS A 298 -14.14 -19.51 13.33
N TRP A 299 -13.02 -19.71 12.63
CA TRP A 299 -12.79 -20.96 11.89
C TRP A 299 -12.84 -22.20 12.77
N VAL A 300 -12.25 -22.13 13.97
CA VAL A 300 -12.26 -23.23 14.94
C VAL A 300 -13.67 -23.47 15.49
N ALA A 301 -14.36 -22.40 15.89
CA ALA A 301 -15.66 -22.49 16.54
C ALA A 301 -16.80 -22.88 15.57
N SER A 302 -16.70 -22.53 14.28
CA SER A 302 -17.73 -22.80 13.28
C SER A 302 -17.65 -24.18 12.63
N ARG A 303 -16.53 -24.90 12.79
CA ARG A 303 -16.28 -26.21 12.14
C ARG A 303 -16.18 -27.38 13.11
N GLY A 304 -16.67 -27.23 14.35
CA GLY A 304 -16.68 -28.26 15.39
C GLY A 304 -18.07 -28.49 16.01
N ALA A 305 -18.19 -29.52 16.84
CA ALA A 305 -19.32 -29.64 17.77
C ALA A 305 -19.28 -28.50 18.81
N GLU A 306 -20.41 -28.18 19.43
CA GLU A 306 -20.63 -27.00 20.29
C GLU A 306 -19.35 -26.47 20.98
N PRO A 307 -18.88 -25.25 20.62
CA PRO A 307 -17.58 -24.78 21.05
C PRO A 307 -17.62 -24.41 22.53
N SER A 308 -17.04 -25.24 23.40
CA SER A 308 -16.64 -24.79 24.74
C SER A 308 -15.40 -23.89 24.64
N VAL A 309 -15.27 -22.92 25.54
CA VAL A 309 -14.12 -22.00 25.60
C VAL A 309 -12.79 -22.78 25.63
N ASP A 310 -12.71 -23.79 26.50
CA ASP A 310 -11.53 -24.67 26.63
C ASP A 310 -11.20 -25.42 25.33
N HIS A 311 -12.23 -25.89 24.62
CA HIS A 311 -12.06 -26.56 23.35
C HIS A 311 -11.49 -25.60 22.30
N VAL A 312 -12.05 -24.39 22.19
CA VAL A 312 -11.61 -23.37 21.23
C VAL A 312 -10.17 -22.94 21.49
N ILE A 313 -9.79 -22.74 22.76
CA ILE A 313 -8.40 -22.43 23.14
C ILE A 313 -7.47 -23.57 22.71
N LYS A 314 -7.82 -24.82 23.07
CA LYS A 314 -7.02 -26.00 22.75
C LYS A 314 -6.82 -26.15 21.24
N GLN A 315 -7.88 -26.03 20.45
CA GLN A 315 -7.80 -26.15 18.99
C GLN A 315 -7.08 -24.97 18.34
N THR A 316 -7.23 -23.76 18.87
CA THR A 316 -6.47 -22.59 18.41
C THR A 316 -4.97 -22.83 18.57
N TYR A 317 -4.53 -23.35 19.72
CA TYR A 317 -3.10 -23.67 19.93
C TYR A 317 -2.62 -24.90 19.16
N ALA A 318 -3.50 -25.86 18.90
CA ALA A 318 -3.20 -27.02 18.06
C ALA A 318 -2.99 -26.66 16.57
N TRP A 319 -3.47 -25.49 16.14
CA TRP A 319 -3.36 -25.04 14.75
C TRP A 319 -1.88 -24.89 14.31
N ASN A 320 -1.05 -24.22 15.12
CA ASN A 320 0.41 -24.14 14.99
C ASN A 320 1.04 -23.36 16.16
N GLU A 321 2.37 -23.39 16.27
CA GLU A 321 3.13 -22.67 17.31
C GLU A 321 2.86 -21.16 17.37
N ARG A 322 2.65 -20.51 16.22
CA ARG A 322 2.36 -19.07 16.17
C ARG A 322 1.06 -18.73 16.91
N LYS A 323 0.05 -19.59 16.92
CA LYS A 323 -1.22 -19.31 17.60
C LYS A 323 -1.11 -19.22 19.11
N LYS A 324 0.00 -19.69 19.71
CA LYS A 324 0.30 -19.49 21.13
C LYS A 324 0.59 -18.02 21.48
N GLN A 325 0.75 -17.14 20.49
CA GLN A 325 0.84 -15.68 20.71
C GLN A 325 -0.47 -15.09 21.26
N PHE A 326 -1.60 -15.76 21.07
CA PHE A 326 -2.90 -15.32 21.58
C PHE A 326 -3.10 -15.79 23.01
N SER A 327 -3.35 -14.88 23.94
CA SER A 327 -3.69 -15.26 25.31
C SER A 327 -5.06 -15.95 25.37
N PRO A 328 -5.31 -16.85 26.35
CA PRO A 328 -6.62 -17.47 26.54
C PRO A 328 -7.76 -16.44 26.63
N ARG A 329 -7.54 -15.34 27.36
CA ARG A 329 -8.50 -14.23 27.50
C ARG A 329 -8.83 -13.54 26.17
N GLN A 330 -7.85 -13.40 25.27
CA GLN A 330 -8.09 -12.83 23.94
C GLN A 330 -8.93 -13.77 23.07
N ILE A 331 -8.68 -15.09 23.17
CA ILE A 331 -9.47 -16.11 22.46
C ILE A 331 -10.92 -16.12 22.96
N GLU A 332 -11.10 -16.10 24.28
CA GLU A 332 -12.42 -16.01 24.92
C GLU A 332 -13.18 -14.75 24.49
N LEU A 333 -12.55 -13.57 24.56
CA LEU A 333 -13.15 -12.32 24.09
C LEU A 333 -13.60 -12.38 22.62
N ALA A 334 -12.76 -12.95 21.74
CA ALA A 334 -13.12 -13.13 20.35
C ALA A 334 -14.30 -14.09 20.18
N LEU A 335 -14.35 -15.18 20.96
CA LEU A 335 -15.45 -16.15 20.94
C LEU A 335 -16.77 -15.52 21.43
N ASP A 336 -16.72 -14.70 22.47
CA ASP A 336 -17.87 -13.97 23.00
C ASP A 336 -18.42 -12.97 21.98
N ILE A 337 -17.54 -12.23 21.29
CA ILE A 337 -17.93 -11.30 20.23
C ILE A 337 -18.57 -12.04 19.06
N LEU A 338 -18.00 -13.18 18.64
CA LEU A 338 -18.56 -14.00 17.56
C LEU A 338 -19.93 -14.57 17.94
N SER A 339 -20.08 -15.06 19.18
CA SER A 339 -21.34 -15.58 19.71
C SER A 339 -22.41 -14.50 19.80
N SER A 340 -22.10 -13.38 20.44
CA SER A 340 -23.04 -12.27 20.67
C SER A 340 -23.50 -11.58 19.40
N ARG A 341 -22.66 -11.55 18.36
CA ARG A 341 -23.00 -11.01 17.04
C ARG A 341 -23.59 -12.05 16.08
N GLY A 342 -23.86 -13.28 16.55
CA GLY A 342 -24.55 -14.31 15.77
C GLY A 342 -23.72 -14.94 14.64
N TRP A 343 -22.39 -14.98 14.77
CA TRP A 343 -21.49 -15.60 13.79
C TRP A 343 -21.26 -17.10 14.03
N LEU A 344 -21.84 -17.67 15.09
CA LEU A 344 -21.69 -19.08 15.46
C LEU A 344 -23.06 -19.78 15.44
N GLY A 345 -23.36 -20.54 14.37
CA GLY A 345 -24.52 -21.45 14.22
C GLY A 345 -25.21 -21.35 12.85
N GLN A 346 -25.83 -22.38 12.25
CA GLN A 346 -25.78 -23.86 12.42
C GLN A 346 -25.21 -24.46 11.13
N GLY A 347 -24.48 -25.57 11.24
CA GLY A 347 -23.81 -26.22 10.12
C GLY A 347 -24.74 -26.61 8.97
N ASP A 348 -24.53 -26.00 7.81
CA ASP A 348 -24.97 -26.48 6.50
C ASP A 348 -23.79 -26.45 5.52
N HIS A 349 -22.65 -26.99 5.96
CA HIS A 349 -21.57 -27.36 5.04
C HIS A 349 -21.53 -28.87 4.95
N GLN A 350 -22.43 -29.39 4.10
CA GLN A 350 -22.24 -30.68 3.46
C GLN A 350 -20.85 -30.71 2.83
N ILE A 351 -20.00 -31.55 3.43
CA ILE A 351 -18.79 -32.05 2.81
C ILE A 351 -19.25 -32.84 1.57
N CYS A 352 -18.92 -32.33 0.38
CA CYS A 352 -18.88 -33.08 -0.86
C CYS A 352 -17.50 -32.90 -1.48
#